data_AF-A0A0M6Y0U2-F1
#
_entry.id   AF-A0A0M6Y0U2-F1
#
_cell.length_a   1.000
_cell.length_b   1.000
_cell.length_c   1.000
_cell.angle_alpha   90.00
_cell.angle_beta   90.00
_cell.angle_gamma   90.00
#
_symmetry.space_group_name_H-M   'P 1'
#
loop_
_entity.id
_entity.type
_entity.pdbx_description
1 polymer ?
#
loop_
_entity_poly.entity_id
_entity_poly.type
_entity_poly.pdbx_seq_one_letter_code
_entity_poly.pdbx_strand_id
1 'polypeptide(L)'
;MKYLTLDGVGFGTGVRHTYEGGYVDLDELKISGQLKKDIRTWISKYETAFFADFRDQGTVTALDEAGEKIAKRLSDELPLSKIVYYSEARNERLHFPK
;
A
#
# COMPACT_ATOMS: atom_id res chain seq x y z
N MET A 1 0.24 -11.11 -16.34
CA MET A 1 -0.42 -10.07 -15.50
C MET A 1 0.11 -10.22 -14.10
N LYS A 2 0.66 -9.15 -13.50
CA LYS A 2 1.17 -9.20 -12.12
C LYS A 2 0.02 -8.87 -11.16
N TYR A 3 -0.06 -9.58 -10.05
CA TYR A 3 -1.03 -9.29 -9.00
C TYR A 3 -0.26 -8.80 -7.79
N LEU A 4 -0.54 -7.55 -7.43
CA LEU A 4 0.18 -6.83 -6.39
C LEU A 4 -0.81 -6.42 -5.31
N THR A 5 -0.43 -6.63 -4.07
CA THR A 5 -1.16 -6.16 -2.90
C THR A 5 -0.33 -5.08 -2.22
N LEU A 6 -0.89 -3.89 -2.06
CA LEU A 6 -0.34 -2.87 -1.17
C LEU A 6 -0.84 -3.20 0.24
N ASP A 7 -0.01 -3.88 1.01
CA ASP A 7 -0.30 -4.27 2.38
C ASP A 7 0.00 -3.09 3.32
N GLY A 8 -1.00 -2.61 4.03
CA GLY A 8 -0.90 -1.66 5.14
C GLY A 8 -0.90 -2.41 6.46
N VAL A 9 0.20 -3.09 6.79
CA VAL A 9 0.34 -3.92 8.00
C VAL A 9 1.60 -3.55 8.78
N GLY A 10 1.51 -3.48 10.10
CA GLY A 10 2.56 -2.98 11.00
C GLY A 10 3.91 -3.71 10.88
N PHE A 11 3.89 -5.02 10.59
CA PHE A 11 5.09 -5.85 10.45
C PHE A 11 5.40 -6.25 8.99
N GLY A 12 5.04 -5.39 8.04
CA GLY A 12 5.30 -5.63 6.63
C GLY A 12 4.51 -4.72 5.70
N THR A 13 4.55 -3.41 5.94
CA THR A 13 3.85 -2.48 5.05
C THR A 13 4.63 -2.36 3.74
N GLY A 14 3.99 -2.62 2.60
CA GLY A 14 4.66 -2.56 1.30
C GLY A 14 3.86 -3.17 0.16
N VAL A 15 4.46 -3.17 -1.03
CA VAL A 15 3.89 -3.84 -2.20
C VAL A 15 4.34 -5.29 -2.18
N ARG A 16 3.41 -6.24 -2.16
CA ARG A 16 3.65 -7.69 -2.10
C ARG A 16 3.10 -8.36 -3.35
N HIS A 17 3.74 -9.43 -3.82
CA HIS A 17 3.14 -10.31 -4.82
C HIS A 17 1.98 -11.10 -4.21
N THR A 18 0.77 -10.92 -4.73
CA THR A 18 -0.44 -11.54 -4.17
C THR A 18 -0.39 -13.07 -4.21
N TYR A 19 0.16 -13.65 -5.29
CA TYR A 19 0.20 -15.11 -5.51
C TYR A 19 1.54 -15.75 -5.17
N GLU A 20 2.65 -15.08 -5.50
CA GLU A 20 3.99 -15.62 -5.26
C GLU A 20 4.44 -15.43 -3.80
N GLY A 21 3.80 -14.52 -3.07
CA GLY A 21 4.28 -14.06 -1.78
C GLY A 21 5.56 -13.22 -1.92
N GLY A 22 6.01 -12.60 -0.82
CA GLY A 22 7.20 -11.76 -0.82
C GLY A 22 6.97 -10.32 -1.28
N TYR A 23 7.69 -9.40 -0.63
CA TYR A 23 7.65 -7.98 -0.93
C TYR A 23 8.42 -7.67 -2.20
N VAL A 24 7.81 -6.86 -3.05
CA VAL A 24 8.38 -6.39 -4.30
C VAL A 24 9.25 -5.19 -4.00
N ASP A 25 10.44 -5.15 -4.57
CA ASP A 25 11.24 -3.95 -4.53
C ASP A 25 10.55 -2.86 -5.38
N LEU A 26 10.32 -1.69 -4.77
CA LEU A 26 9.76 -0.54 -5.48
C LEU A 26 10.67 -0.10 -6.62
N ASP A 27 11.97 -0.38 -6.56
CA ASP A 27 12.92 -0.09 -7.61
C ASP A 27 12.82 -1.04 -8.81
N GLU A 28 12.29 -2.24 -8.62
CA GLU A 28 11.93 -3.15 -9.73
C GLU A 28 10.58 -2.79 -10.38
N LEU A 29 9.74 -2.03 -9.68
CA LEU A 29 8.53 -1.47 -10.26
C LEU A 29 8.88 -0.29 -11.18
N LYS A 30 8.40 -0.37 -12.43
CA LYS A 30 8.50 0.72 -13.42
C LYS A 30 7.49 1.84 -13.12
N ILE A 31 7.57 2.40 -11.91
CA ILE A 31 6.73 3.49 -11.42
C ILE A 31 7.57 4.77 -11.24
N SER A 32 6.88 5.90 -11.20
CA SER A 32 7.45 7.23 -11.05
C SER A 32 8.19 7.36 -9.72
N GLY A 33 9.30 8.12 -9.73
CA GLY A 33 10.08 8.36 -8.51
C GLY A 33 9.27 9.06 -7.42
N GLN A 34 8.29 9.88 -7.81
CA GLN A 34 7.36 10.50 -6.87
C GLN A 34 6.47 9.46 -6.19
N LEU A 35 5.89 8.51 -6.94
CA LEU A 35 5.07 7.45 -6.36
C LEU A 35 5.88 6.54 -5.41
N LYS A 36 7.14 6.22 -5.77
CA LYS A 36 8.05 5.51 -4.85
C LYS A 36 8.23 6.25 -3.53
N LYS A 37 8.44 7.57 -3.59
CA LYS A 37 8.61 8.41 -2.39
C LYS A 37 7.33 8.46 -1.56
N ASP A 38 6.18 8.58 -2.21
CA ASP A 38 4.87 8.59 -1.55
C ASP A 38 4.63 7.26 -0.81
N ILE A 39 4.94 6.11 -1.44
CA ILE A 39 4.86 4.78 -0.82
C ILE A 39 5.79 4.67 0.39
N ARG A 40 7.07 5.03 0.26
CA ARG A 40 8.04 4.97 1.37
C ARG A 40 7.62 5.85 2.55
N THR A 41 7.10 7.04 2.25
CA THR A 41 6.58 7.97 3.26
C THR A 41 5.36 7.38 3.97
N TRP A 42 4.43 6.80 3.21
CA TRP A 42 3.25 6.15 3.75
C TRP A 42 3.61 4.96 4.65
N ILE A 43 4.54 4.10 4.23
CA ILE A 43 5.08 3.00 5.03
C ILE A 43 5.60 3.48 6.39
N SER A 44 6.45 4.51 6.38
CA SER A 44 7.04 5.04 7.63
C SER A 44 5.98 5.60 8.59
N LYS A 45 4.93 6.24 8.04
CA LYS A 45 3.83 6.76 8.86
C LYS A 45 2.93 5.65 9.41
N TYR A 46 2.70 4.60 8.63
CA TYR A 46 1.90 3.45 9.08
C TYR A 46 2.61 2.70 10.21
N GLU A 47 3.92 2.48 10.08
CA GLU A 47 4.77 1.90 11.14
C GLU A 47 4.71 2.75 12.42
N THR A 48 4.81 4.08 12.29
CA THR A 48 4.69 4.99 13.44
C THR A 48 3.31 4.88 14.12
N ALA A 49 2.23 4.81 13.34
CA ALA A 49 0.87 4.65 13.87
C ALA A 49 0.65 3.29 14.52
N PHE A 50 1.26 2.23 13.97
CA PHE A 50 1.25 0.89 14.54
C PHE A 50 1.95 0.85 15.91
N PHE A 51 3.14 1.46 16.04
CA PHE A 51 3.82 1.58 17.34
C PHE A 51 3.02 2.41 18.37
N ALA A 52 2.12 3.28 17.89
CA ALA A 52 1.18 4.02 18.73
C ALA A 52 -0.14 3.25 19.00
N ASP A 53 -0.20 1.95 18.67
CA ASP A 53 -1.36 1.06 18.83
C ASP A 53 -2.62 1.60 18.13
N PHE A 54 -2.43 2.33 17.03
CA PHE A 54 -3.52 2.98 16.29
C PHE A 54 -4.48 3.81 17.17
N ARG A 55 -3.99 4.39 18.28
CA ARG A 55 -4.83 5.17 19.22
C ARG A 55 -5.60 6.29 18.55
N ASP A 56 -5.01 6.92 17.55
CA ASP A 56 -5.61 8.02 16.82
C ASP A 56 -6.34 7.52 15.56
N GLN A 57 -7.66 7.39 15.68
CA GLN A 57 -8.54 6.94 14.59
C GLN A 57 -8.53 7.91 13.38
N GLY A 58 -8.25 9.19 13.61
CA GLY A 58 -8.08 10.17 12.54
C GLY A 58 -6.84 9.89 11.69
N THR A 59 -5.74 9.53 12.34
CA THR A 59 -4.48 9.15 11.72
C THR A 59 -4.62 7.87 10.91
N VAL A 60 -5.30 6.86 11.47
CA VAL A 60 -5.65 5.62 10.75
C VAL A 60 -6.42 5.95 9.47
N THR A 61 -7.47 6.75 9.59
CA THR A 61 -8.30 7.13 8.44
C THR A 61 -7.49 7.86 7.36
N ALA A 62 -6.65 8.81 7.75
CA ALA A 62 -5.79 9.53 6.82
C ALA A 62 -4.74 8.63 6.15
N LEU A 63 -4.24 7.62 6.88
CA LEU A 63 -3.33 6.61 6.34
C LEU A 63 -4.02 5.69 5.34
N ASP A 64 -5.25 5.28 5.62
CA ASP A 64 -6.03 4.46 4.69
C ASP A 64 -6.34 5.23 3.41
N GLU A 65 -6.81 6.48 3.53
CA GLU A 65 -7.04 7.36 2.37
C GLU A 65 -5.77 7.58 1.53
N ALA A 66 -4.61 7.68 2.18
CA ALA A 66 -3.32 7.77 1.49
C ALA A 66 -2.97 6.46 0.78
N GLY A 67 -3.18 5.31 1.43
CA GLY A 67 -2.98 3.98 0.86
C GLY A 67 -3.86 3.73 -0.36
N GLU A 68 -5.13 4.13 -0.30
CA GLU A 68 -6.06 4.06 -1.43
C GLU A 68 -5.61 4.91 -2.61
N LYS A 69 -5.17 6.15 -2.37
CA LYS A 69 -4.63 7.04 -3.42
C LYS A 69 -3.38 6.46 -4.08
N ILE A 70 -2.50 5.86 -3.29
CA ILE A 70 -1.30 5.17 -3.77
C ILE A 70 -1.68 3.96 -4.61
N ALA A 71 -2.61 3.12 -4.14
CA ALA A 71 -3.07 1.94 -4.86
C ALA A 71 -3.72 2.31 -6.20
N LYS A 72 -4.51 3.38 -6.23
CA LYS A 72 -5.08 3.92 -7.48
C LYS A 72 -3.98 4.36 -8.44
N ARG A 73 -3.00 5.15 -7.98
CA ARG A 73 -1.85 5.57 -8.80
C ARG A 73 -1.03 4.39 -9.30
N LEU A 74 -0.80 3.38 -8.47
CA LEU A 74 -0.14 2.14 -8.87
C LEU A 74 -0.92 1.44 -9.99
N SER A 75 -2.25 1.43 -9.93
CA SER A 75 -3.09 0.86 -10.99
C SER A 75 -2.98 1.65 -12.30
N ASP A 76 -2.92 2.98 -12.22
CA ASP A 76 -2.77 3.86 -13.38
C ASP A 76 -1.37 3.70 -14.03
N GLU A 77 -0.31 3.65 -13.24
CA GLU A 77 1.07 3.52 -13.73
C GLU A 77 1.43 2.08 -14.13
N LEU A 78 0.75 1.07 -13.58
CA LEU A 78 0.93 -0.35 -13.92
C LEU A 78 -0.34 -0.95 -14.54
N PRO A 79 -0.73 -0.52 -15.76
CA PRO A 79 -1.99 -0.91 -16.39
C PRO A 79 -2.07 -2.40 -16.77
N LEU A 80 -0.99 -3.16 -16.63
CA LEU A 80 -0.96 -4.63 -16.84
C LEU A 80 -1.02 -5.43 -15.53
N SER A 81 -1.04 -4.74 -14.39
CA SER A 81 -1.12 -5.34 -13.05
C SER A 81 -2.53 -5.16 -12.46
N LYS A 82 -2.94 -6.07 -11.58
CA LYS A 82 -4.08 -5.85 -10.67
C LYS A 82 -3.54 -5.43 -9.32
N ILE A 83 -3.99 -4.28 -8.82
CA ILE A 83 -3.58 -3.73 -7.54
C ILE A 83 -4.73 -3.88 -6.54
N VAL A 84 -4.42 -4.42 -5.36
CA VAL A 84 -5.35 -4.52 -4.23
C VAL A 84 -4.73 -3.78 -3.06
N TYR A 85 -5.53 -3.04 -2.31
CA TYR A 85 -5.10 -2.44 -1.05
C TYR A 85 -5.63 -3.25 0.12
N TYR A 86 -4.80 -3.48 1.12
CA TYR A 86 -5.19 -4.09 2.38
C TYR A 86 -4.85 -3.15 3.53
N SER A 87 -5.81 -2.89 4.42
CA SER A 87 -5.60 -2.13 5.64
C SER A 87 -5.76 -3.04 6.85
N GLU A 88 -4.71 -3.12 7.70
CA GLU A 88 -4.78 -3.82 8.99
C GLU A 88 -5.69 -3.08 9.97
N ALA A 89 -5.58 -1.75 10.00
CA ALA A 89 -6.32 -0.91 10.94
C ALA A 89 -7.85 -0.98 10.74
N ARG A 90 -8.31 -1.15 9.49
CA ARG A 90 -9.72 -1.41 9.16
C ARG A 90 -10.07 -2.90 9.03
N ASN A 91 -9.05 -3.76 9.00
CA ASN A 91 -9.16 -5.18 8.64
C ASN A 91 -9.95 -5.42 7.33
N GLU A 92 -9.76 -4.54 6.34
CA GLU A 92 -10.53 -4.52 5.08
C GLU A 92 -9.62 -4.57 3.85
N ARG A 93 -10.10 -5.22 2.78
CA ARG A 93 -9.44 -5.27 1.47
C ARG A 93 -10.21 -4.46 0.46
N LEU A 94 -9.59 -3.40 -0.06
CA LEU A 94 -10.14 -2.58 -1.13
C LEU A 94 -9.59 -3.04 -2.47
N HIS A 95 -10.50 -3.46 -3.34
CA HIS A 95 -10.21 -3.84 -4.70
C HIS A 95 -10.39 -2.62 -5.60
N PHE A 96 -9.37 -2.30 -6.41
CA PHE A 96 -9.48 -1.30 -7.45
C PHE A 96 -9.79 -2.02 -8.77
N PRO A 97 -11.06 -2.03 -9.23
CA PRO A 97 -11.40 -2.59 -10.52
C PRO A 97 -10.76 -1.78 -11.65
N LYS A 98 -10.46 -2.45 -12.74
CA LYS A 98 -10.21 -1.81 -14.04
C LYS A 98 -11.53 -1.62 -14.76
#